data_AF-A0A0E0EG40-F1
#
_entry.id   AF-A0A0E0EG40-F1
#
_cell.length_a   1.000
_cell.length_b   1.000
_cell.length_c   1.000
_cell.angle_alpha   90.00
_cell.angle_beta   90.00
_cell.angle_gamma   90.00
#
_symmetry.space_group_name_H-M   'P 1'
#
loop_
_entity.id
_entity.type
_entity.pdbx_description
1 polymer ?
#
loop_
_entity_poly.entity_id
_entity_poly.type
_entity_poly.pdbx_seq_one_letter_code
_entity_poly.pdbx_strand_id
1 'polypeptide(L)'
;MAVMKSQLVLATLFLAGLVARGAETSIAGVVYCSLQCLTRPTKGFIRRNSKGQFVVLLNVTSSEMMGSLMSGSGRVAVTTPPPVASAAAGTTLVAPGIDLVAGGRNKKTKRTAPRSEDVYLKLIVKLYRFLVRRTKSHFNAVILKRLFMSKTNRPPLSMRRLVRFMEGKGDQIAVIVGTITDDKRIYEVPAMKVAALRFTETARARIINAGGECLTFDQLALRAPLGQNTDNRCTSYPLLGILIKAKEIKQILLRGPKNAREAVKHFGPAPGVPHSNTKPYVSSKGRKFEKARGRRNSKGFKV
;
A
#
# COMPACT_ATOMS: atom_id res chain seq x y z
N MET A 1 -59.88 -13.06 -17.72
CA MET A 1 -58.92 -14.13 -18.07
C MET A 1 -57.79 -13.51 -18.87
N ALA A 2 -56.67 -13.18 -18.21
CA ALA A 2 -55.46 -12.71 -18.87
C ALA A 2 -54.32 -13.64 -18.48
N VAL A 3 -53.92 -14.41 -19.49
CA VAL A 3 -52.87 -15.43 -19.54
C VAL A 3 -51.69 -15.14 -18.61
N MET A 4 -51.51 -16.00 -17.60
CA MET A 4 -50.24 -16.14 -16.88
C MET A 4 -49.16 -16.42 -17.92
N LYS A 5 -48.37 -15.41 -18.29
CA LYS A 5 -47.18 -15.61 -19.13
C LYS A 5 -46.22 -16.53 -18.38
N SER A 6 -46.19 -17.78 -18.80
CA SER A 6 -45.21 -18.80 -18.44
C SER A 6 -43.81 -18.23 -18.62
N GLN A 7 -43.11 -17.99 -17.52
CA GLN A 7 -41.72 -17.55 -17.56
C GLN A 7 -40.84 -18.80 -17.68
N LEU A 8 -40.20 -18.98 -18.85
CA LEU A 8 -39.22 -20.04 -19.09
C LEU A 8 -38.00 -19.82 -18.18
N VAL A 9 -37.64 -20.82 -17.37
CA VAL A 9 -36.42 -20.81 -16.55
C VAL A 9 -35.38 -21.71 -17.22
N LEU A 10 -34.17 -21.20 -17.40
CA LEU A 10 -33.06 -21.95 -18.01
C LEU A 10 -32.22 -22.56 -16.89
N ALA A 11 -32.34 -23.87 -16.67
CA ALA A 11 -31.59 -24.57 -15.63
C ALA A 11 -30.34 -25.24 -16.24
N THR A 12 -29.15 -24.79 -15.84
CA THR A 12 -27.89 -25.45 -16.17
C THR A 12 -27.49 -26.30 -14.97
N LEU A 13 -27.53 -27.63 -15.09
CA LEU A 13 -27.09 -28.55 -14.04
C LEU A 13 -25.60 -28.87 -14.23
N PHE A 14 -24.81 -28.72 -13.17
CA PHE A 14 -23.40 -29.09 -13.16
C PHE A 14 -23.24 -30.32 -12.26
N LEU A 15 -22.79 -31.44 -12.83
CA LEU A 15 -22.51 -32.67 -12.09
C LEU A 15 -21.19 -32.51 -11.32
N ALA A 16 -21.23 -31.96 -10.11
CA ALA A 16 -20.04 -31.86 -9.26
C ALA A 16 -19.60 -33.22 -8.67
N GLY A 17 -20.34 -34.29 -8.88
CA GLY A 17 -20.09 -35.60 -8.27
C GLY A 17 -19.04 -36.50 -8.96
N LEU A 18 -18.63 -36.22 -10.19
CA LEU A 18 -17.71 -37.11 -10.94
C LEU A 18 -16.21 -36.83 -10.72
N VAL A 19 -15.86 -35.75 -10.01
CA VAL A 19 -14.46 -35.43 -9.68
C VAL A 19 -13.90 -36.39 -8.61
N ALA A 20 -14.74 -37.08 -7.84
CA ALA A 20 -14.30 -38.10 -6.89
C ALA A 20 -13.91 -39.45 -7.55
N ARG A 21 -14.03 -39.60 -8.88
CA ARG A 21 -13.66 -40.83 -9.63
C ARG A 21 -12.87 -40.60 -10.93
N GLY A 22 -12.24 -39.43 -11.11
CA GLY A 22 -11.13 -39.28 -12.08
C GLY A 22 -11.48 -39.44 -13.56
N ALA A 23 -12.62 -38.93 -14.03
CA ALA A 23 -12.92 -38.83 -15.46
C ALA A 23 -12.85 -37.38 -15.96
N GLU A 24 -12.26 -37.18 -17.14
CA GLU A 24 -11.98 -35.90 -17.77
C GLU A 24 -13.24 -35.04 -18.02
N THR A 25 -13.12 -33.75 -17.72
CA THR A 25 -14.19 -32.73 -17.73
C THR A 25 -14.62 -32.38 -19.15
N SER A 26 -15.53 -33.15 -19.75
CA SER A 26 -15.99 -32.85 -21.11
C SER A 26 -17.46 -33.19 -21.41
N ILE A 27 -18.39 -33.14 -20.45
CA ILE A 27 -19.83 -33.22 -20.77
C ILE A 27 -20.65 -32.30 -19.86
N ALA A 28 -21.07 -31.15 -20.38
CA ALA A 28 -22.08 -30.29 -19.77
C ALA A 28 -23.40 -30.44 -20.56
N GLY A 29 -24.42 -31.06 -19.96
CA GLY A 29 -25.75 -31.17 -20.55
C GLY A 29 -26.64 -30.01 -20.14
N VAL A 30 -27.20 -29.28 -21.10
CA VAL A 30 -28.22 -28.23 -20.84
C VAL A 30 -29.60 -28.87 -21.02
N VAL A 31 -30.37 -28.97 -19.94
CA VAL A 31 -31.75 -29.48 -19.99
C VAL A 31 -32.72 -28.31 -19.89
N TYR A 32 -33.60 -28.19 -20.89
CA TYR A 32 -34.67 -27.21 -20.90
C TYR A 32 -35.90 -27.80 -20.22
N CYS A 33 -36.29 -27.28 -19.05
CA CYS A 33 -37.53 -27.69 -18.40
C CYS A 33 -38.29 -26.49 -17.81
N SER A 34 -39.60 -26.47 -17.98
CA SER A 34 -40.51 -25.44 -17.46
C SER A 34 -40.94 -25.78 -16.04
N LEU A 35 -40.54 -24.97 -15.06
CA LEU A 35 -40.95 -25.09 -13.65
C LEU A 35 -41.88 -23.94 -13.26
N GLN A 36 -43.03 -24.25 -12.66
CA GLN A 36 -43.95 -23.26 -12.08
C GLN A 36 -43.46 -22.87 -10.67
N CYS A 37 -42.89 -21.67 -10.51
CA CYS A 37 -42.52 -21.13 -9.20
C CYS A 37 -43.67 -20.29 -8.62
N LEU A 38 -44.30 -20.78 -7.54
CA LEU A 38 -45.44 -20.13 -6.88
C LEU A 38 -45.05 -19.03 -5.87
N THR A 39 -43.76 -18.83 -5.57
CA THR A 39 -43.28 -17.71 -4.73
C THR A 39 -41.90 -17.22 -5.19
N ARG A 40 -41.61 -15.91 -5.06
CA ARG A 40 -40.30 -15.31 -5.42
C ARG A 40 -39.23 -15.76 -4.42
N PRO A 41 -38.18 -16.49 -4.84
CA PRO A 41 -37.12 -16.88 -3.92
C PRO A 41 -36.18 -15.70 -3.68
N THR A 42 -36.26 -15.12 -2.49
CA THR A 42 -35.26 -14.15 -2.01
C THR A 42 -34.08 -14.90 -1.41
N LYS A 43 -32.94 -14.81 -2.10
CA LYS A 43 -31.55 -15.17 -1.72
C LYS A 43 -31.07 -16.56 -2.18
N GLY A 44 -30.04 -16.54 -3.05
CA GLY A 44 -29.12 -17.66 -3.32
C GLY A 44 -29.00 -18.07 -4.79
N PHE A 45 -27.84 -17.82 -5.41
CA PHE A 45 -27.35 -18.41 -6.68
C PHE A 45 -28.23 -18.30 -7.95
N ILE A 46 -28.90 -17.16 -8.17
CA ILE A 46 -29.63 -16.86 -9.41
C ILE A 46 -28.98 -15.68 -10.14
N ARG A 47 -28.53 -15.87 -11.39
CA ARG A 47 -28.07 -14.80 -12.29
C ARG A 47 -29.09 -14.57 -13.41
N ARG A 48 -29.27 -13.33 -13.86
CA ARG A 48 -30.05 -13.01 -15.07
C ARG A 48 -29.13 -12.92 -16.28
N ASN A 49 -29.54 -13.48 -17.41
CA ASN A 49 -28.89 -13.25 -18.70
C ASN A 49 -29.35 -11.89 -19.29
N SER A 50 -28.62 -11.36 -20.28
CA SER A 50 -28.92 -10.08 -20.96
C SER A 50 -30.32 -10.02 -21.59
N LYS A 51 -30.95 -11.17 -21.85
CA LYS A 51 -32.34 -11.30 -22.34
C LYS A 51 -33.40 -11.37 -21.22
N GLY A 52 -33.03 -11.20 -19.96
CA GLY A 52 -33.96 -11.13 -18.82
C GLY A 52 -34.40 -12.47 -18.21
N GLN A 53 -33.88 -13.60 -18.70
CA GLN A 53 -34.17 -14.95 -18.18
C GLN A 53 -33.36 -15.26 -16.91
N PHE A 54 -33.95 -16.02 -15.98
CA PHE A 54 -33.32 -16.45 -14.73
C PHE A 54 -32.60 -17.78 -14.92
N VAL A 55 -31.34 -17.85 -14.47
CA VAL A 55 -30.50 -19.05 -14.45
C VAL A 55 -30.29 -19.48 -13.01
N VAL A 56 -30.66 -20.72 -12.68
CA VAL A 56 -30.52 -21.30 -11.34
C VAL A 56 -29.55 -22.48 -11.40
N LEU A 57 -28.52 -22.48 -10.55
CA LEU A 57 -27.60 -23.59 -10.37
C LEU A 57 -28.13 -24.48 -9.24
N LEU A 58 -28.46 -25.73 -9.53
CA LEU A 58 -28.86 -26.73 -8.54
C LEU A 58 -27.76 -27.80 -8.42
N ASN A 59 -27.27 -28.03 -7.21
CA ASN A 59 -26.36 -29.14 -6.90
C ASN A 59 -27.20 -30.36 -6.53
N VAL A 60 -27.25 -31.37 -7.40
CA VAL A 60 -27.97 -32.63 -7.15
C VAL A 60 -26.97 -33.70 -6.75
N THR A 61 -27.20 -34.40 -5.64
CA THR A 61 -26.24 -35.34 -5.03
C THR A 61 -26.62 -36.82 -5.19
N SER A 62 -27.71 -37.17 -5.90
CA SER A 62 -28.09 -38.57 -6.15
C SER A 62 -28.62 -38.81 -7.57
N SER A 63 -28.39 -40.01 -8.10
CA SER A 63 -28.82 -40.46 -9.43
C SER A 63 -30.34 -40.64 -9.55
N GLU A 64 -31.01 -40.96 -8.44
CA GLU A 64 -32.47 -41.12 -8.38
C GLU A 64 -33.22 -39.80 -8.63
N MET A 65 -32.66 -38.67 -8.16
CA MET A 65 -33.23 -37.34 -8.42
C MET A 65 -33.09 -36.91 -9.88
N MET A 66 -32.06 -37.41 -10.60
CA MET A 66 -31.95 -37.23 -12.05
C MET A 66 -33.02 -38.02 -12.83
N GLY A 67 -33.37 -39.23 -12.38
CA GLY A 67 -34.41 -40.06 -13.01
C GLY A 67 -35.79 -39.42 -12.97
N SER A 68 -36.18 -38.82 -11.84
CA SER A 68 -37.45 -38.09 -11.73
C SER A 68 -37.46 -36.78 -12.53
N LEU A 69 -36.32 -36.09 -12.64
CA LEU A 69 -36.17 -34.90 -13.50
C LEU A 69 -36.29 -35.23 -15.00
N MET A 70 -35.75 -36.36 -15.44
CA MET A 70 -35.78 -36.78 -16.84
C MET A 70 -37.12 -37.40 -17.27
N SER A 71 -37.88 -37.99 -16.34
CA SER A 71 -39.20 -38.58 -16.61
C SER A 71 -40.35 -37.57 -16.67
N GLY A 72 -40.08 -36.27 -16.52
CA GLY A 72 -41.08 -35.20 -16.67
C GLY A 72 -42.16 -35.18 -15.59
N SER A 73 -42.03 -35.99 -14.52
CA SER A 73 -42.92 -35.96 -13.38
C SER A 73 -42.57 -34.75 -12.49
N GLY A 74 -43.22 -33.61 -12.76
CA GLY A 74 -42.96 -32.31 -12.15
C GLY A 74 -43.29 -32.20 -10.65
N ARG A 75 -42.81 -33.12 -9.81
CA ARG A 75 -42.90 -33.05 -8.34
C ARG A 75 -41.59 -33.52 -7.71
N VAL A 76 -40.79 -32.57 -7.21
CA VAL A 76 -39.69 -32.84 -6.29
C VAL A 76 -40.13 -32.34 -4.91
N ALA A 77 -40.42 -33.27 -4.00
CA ALA A 77 -40.74 -32.95 -2.61
C ALA A 77 -39.44 -32.79 -1.82
N VAL A 78 -39.13 -31.56 -1.41
CA VAL A 78 -38.02 -31.28 -0.49
C VAL A 78 -38.58 -31.38 0.93
N THR A 79 -38.25 -32.46 1.64
CA THR A 79 -38.55 -32.63 3.06
C THR A 79 -37.63 -31.73 3.89
N THR A 80 -38.10 -30.54 4.25
CA THR A 80 -37.49 -29.76 5.33
C THR A 80 -38.08 -30.23 6.68
N PRO A 81 -37.29 -30.38 7.75
CA PRO A 81 -37.83 -30.73 9.06
C PRO A 81 -38.85 -29.68 9.53
N PRO A 82 -39.91 -30.08 10.26
CA PRO A 82 -41.02 -29.19 10.63
C PRO A 82 -40.53 -28.04 11.53
N PRO A 83 -41.12 -26.84 11.40
CA PRO A 83 -40.79 -25.71 12.25
C PRO A 83 -41.30 -26.00 13.66
N VAL A 84 -40.40 -26.15 14.62
CA VAL A 84 -40.77 -26.25 16.03
C VAL A 84 -41.29 -24.88 16.46
N ALA A 85 -42.61 -24.74 16.47
CA ALA A 85 -43.29 -23.64 17.11
C ALA A 85 -43.52 -24.00 18.59
N SER A 86 -42.82 -23.31 19.49
CA SER A 86 -43.32 -23.08 20.83
C SER A 86 -43.03 -21.63 21.23
N ALA A 87 -44.11 -20.92 21.51
CA ALA A 87 -44.15 -19.52 21.88
C ALA A 87 -43.74 -19.34 23.35
N ALA A 88 -42.89 -18.35 23.64
CA ALA A 88 -43.02 -17.41 24.76
C ALA A 88 -41.77 -16.51 24.85
N ALA A 89 -41.97 -15.31 25.41
CA ALA A 89 -41.01 -14.26 25.71
C ALA A 89 -40.60 -13.33 24.54
N GLY A 90 -40.98 -12.06 24.69
CA GLY A 90 -40.69 -10.98 23.76
C GLY A 90 -39.22 -10.94 23.35
N THR A 91 -38.96 -11.30 22.10
CA THR A 91 -37.64 -11.15 21.50
C THR A 91 -37.67 -9.85 20.72
N THR A 92 -37.12 -8.78 21.30
CA THR A 92 -36.71 -7.62 20.52
C THR A 92 -35.85 -8.13 19.36
N LEU A 93 -36.24 -7.82 18.12
CA LEU A 93 -35.42 -8.12 16.94
C LEU A 93 -34.16 -7.25 16.99
N VAL A 94 -33.19 -7.63 17.82
CA VAL A 94 -31.86 -7.02 17.84
C VAL A 94 -31.23 -7.39 16.50
N ALA A 95 -30.99 -6.39 15.65
CA ALA A 95 -30.28 -6.56 14.41
C ALA A 95 -28.97 -7.36 14.65
N PRO A 96 -28.60 -8.33 13.80
CA PRO A 96 -27.38 -9.10 14.00
C PRO A 96 -26.19 -8.14 14.03
N GLY A 97 -25.56 -8.03 15.21
CA GLY A 97 -24.36 -7.23 15.39
C GLY A 97 -23.27 -7.72 14.45
N ILE A 98 -22.71 -6.83 13.65
CA ILE A 98 -21.57 -7.18 12.79
C ILE A 98 -20.37 -7.37 13.72
N ASP A 99 -19.86 -8.60 13.78
CA ASP A 99 -18.62 -8.87 14.50
C ASP A 99 -17.43 -8.27 13.72
N LEU A 100 -17.05 -7.08 14.14
CA LEU A 100 -15.98 -6.31 13.52
C LEU A 100 -14.72 -6.47 14.34
N VAL A 101 -13.71 -7.14 13.78
CA VAL A 101 -12.36 -7.20 14.34
C VAL A 101 -11.86 -5.77 14.63
N ALA A 102 -11.59 -5.49 15.91
CA ALA A 102 -11.20 -4.17 16.42
C ALA A 102 -12.21 -3.02 16.10
N GLY A 103 -13.50 -3.31 16.01
CA GLY A 103 -14.57 -2.31 15.88
C GLY A 103 -14.66 -1.64 14.50
N GLY A 104 -14.02 -2.21 13.46
CA GLY A 104 -14.18 -1.83 12.05
C GLY A 104 -13.57 -0.49 11.64
N ARG A 105 -12.99 0.29 12.57
CA ARG A 105 -12.37 1.59 12.29
C ARG A 105 -10.85 1.48 12.21
N ASN A 106 -10.32 1.68 11.01
CA ASN A 106 -8.88 1.71 10.78
C ASN A 106 -8.25 3.04 11.23
N LYS A 107 -7.53 3.03 12.35
CA LYS A 107 -6.77 4.20 12.85
C LYS A 107 -5.56 4.50 11.97
N LYS A 108 -5.46 5.73 11.45
CA LYS A 108 -4.29 6.20 10.70
C LYS A 108 -3.25 6.79 11.66
N THR A 109 -2.11 6.11 11.82
CA THR A 109 -1.02 6.53 12.73
C THR A 109 -0.02 7.51 12.09
N LYS A 110 -0.22 7.87 10.82
CA LYS A 110 0.68 8.77 10.07
C LYS A 110 0.25 10.23 10.15
N ARG A 111 1.22 11.15 10.05
CA ARG A 111 0.97 12.59 9.98
C ARG A 111 0.31 12.95 8.65
N THR A 112 -0.74 13.77 8.71
CA THR A 112 -1.52 14.27 7.57
C THR A 112 -1.23 15.73 7.23
N ALA A 113 -0.63 16.47 8.16
CA ALA A 113 -0.25 17.88 8.02
C ALA A 113 1.08 18.14 8.77
N PRO A 114 1.84 19.18 8.40
CA PRO A 114 2.99 19.60 9.17
C PRO A 114 2.53 20.17 10.52
N ARG A 115 3.26 19.85 11.61
CA ARG A 115 3.02 20.49 12.92
C ARG A 115 3.67 21.87 13.05
N SER A 116 4.59 22.22 12.14
CA SER A 116 5.35 23.47 12.20
C SER A 116 4.50 24.67 11.80
N GLU A 117 4.74 25.81 12.45
CA GLU A 117 4.03 27.07 12.16
C GLU A 117 4.63 27.88 11.01
N ASP A 118 5.87 27.56 10.60
CA ASP A 118 6.60 28.16 9.48
C ASP A 118 5.74 28.32 8.21
N VAL A 119 5.55 29.58 7.81
CA VAL A 119 4.69 29.98 6.69
C VAL A 119 5.21 29.41 5.37
N TYR A 120 6.51 29.46 5.12
CA TYR A 120 7.10 28.97 3.86
C TYR A 120 6.89 27.46 3.71
N LEU A 121 7.06 26.71 4.79
CA LEU A 121 6.81 25.27 4.77
C LEU A 121 5.32 24.97 4.51
N LYS A 122 4.39 25.74 5.10
CA LYS A 122 2.96 25.60 4.84
C LYS A 122 2.61 25.92 3.37
N LEU A 123 3.23 26.94 2.77
CA LEU A 123 3.04 27.28 1.36
C LEU A 123 3.56 26.19 0.42
N ILE A 124 4.77 25.68 0.65
CA ILE A 124 5.33 24.55 -0.11
C ILE A 124 4.44 23.32 0.01
N VAL A 125 3.93 23.04 1.21
CA VAL A 125 2.97 21.93 1.43
C VAL A 125 1.68 22.13 0.62
N LYS A 126 1.12 23.34 0.59
CA LYS A 126 -0.08 23.64 -0.21
C LYS A 126 0.17 23.42 -1.70
N LEU A 127 1.32 23.88 -2.21
CA LEU A 127 1.78 23.68 -3.58
C LEU A 127 1.87 22.17 -3.92
N TYR A 128 2.62 21.40 -3.14
CA TYR A 128 2.77 19.96 -3.39
C TYR A 128 1.46 19.19 -3.20
N ARG A 129 0.57 19.63 -2.30
CA ARG A 129 -0.76 19.04 -2.16
C ARG A 129 -1.64 19.30 -3.38
N PHE A 130 -1.53 20.46 -4.00
CA PHE A 130 -2.17 20.76 -5.28
C PHE A 130 -1.60 19.89 -6.41
N LEU A 131 -0.26 19.82 -6.53
CA LEU A 131 0.41 19.01 -7.54
C LEU A 131 0.02 17.53 -7.45
N VAL A 132 0.05 16.92 -6.27
CA VAL A 132 -0.33 15.51 -6.08
C VAL A 132 -1.77 15.22 -6.53
N ARG A 133 -2.69 16.15 -6.24
CA ARG A 133 -4.10 15.98 -6.63
C ARG A 133 -4.31 16.07 -8.14
N ARG A 134 -3.55 16.93 -8.83
CA ARG A 134 -3.71 17.16 -10.28
C ARG A 134 -2.91 16.17 -11.13
N THR A 135 -1.65 15.93 -10.77
CA THR A 135 -0.70 15.14 -11.56
C THR A 135 -0.74 13.64 -11.27
N LYS A 136 -1.23 13.24 -10.08
CA LYS A 136 -1.22 11.85 -9.60
C LYS A 136 0.17 11.17 -9.60
N SER A 137 1.28 11.93 -9.63
CA SER A 137 2.63 11.33 -9.63
C SER A 137 3.03 10.81 -8.24
N HIS A 138 3.64 9.62 -8.21
CA HIS A 138 4.07 8.99 -6.97
C HIS A 138 5.21 9.77 -6.30
N PHE A 139 6.14 10.28 -7.10
CA PHE A 139 7.23 11.13 -6.64
C PHE A 139 6.76 12.32 -5.77
N ASN A 140 5.79 13.09 -6.26
CA ASN A 140 5.22 14.22 -5.50
C ASN A 140 4.51 13.77 -4.23
N ALA A 141 3.84 12.62 -4.26
CA ALA A 141 3.20 12.04 -3.07
C ALA A 141 4.25 11.68 -1.99
N VAL A 142 5.42 11.18 -2.41
CA VAL A 142 6.53 10.90 -1.48
C VAL A 142 7.13 12.20 -0.92
N ILE A 143 7.34 13.23 -1.74
CA ILE A 143 7.82 14.54 -1.25
C ILE A 143 6.85 15.11 -0.21
N LEU A 144 5.55 15.15 -0.52
CA LEU A 144 4.52 15.66 0.39
C LEU A 144 4.54 14.91 1.72
N LYS A 145 4.64 13.57 1.68
CA LYS A 145 4.77 12.74 2.89
C LYS A 145 6.03 13.08 3.70
N ARG A 146 7.15 13.38 3.04
CA ARG A 146 8.42 13.76 3.68
C ARG A 146 8.38 15.18 4.26
N LEU A 147 7.66 16.11 3.65
CA LEU A 147 7.46 17.46 4.19
C LEU A 147 6.71 17.45 5.54
N PHE A 148 5.79 16.49 5.74
CA PHE A 148 5.08 16.32 7.02
C PHE A 148 5.93 15.71 8.14
N MET A 149 7.10 15.15 7.81
CA MET A 149 7.94 14.47 8.78
C MET A 149 8.55 15.43 9.79
N SER A 150 8.72 14.94 11.02
CA SER A 150 9.46 15.65 12.07
C SER A 150 10.93 15.87 11.67
N LYS A 151 11.59 16.85 12.29
CA LYS A 151 13.02 17.14 12.10
C LYS A 151 13.89 15.88 12.25
N THR A 152 13.58 15.05 13.25
CA THR A 152 14.24 13.75 13.48
C THR A 152 14.21 12.80 12.28
N ASN A 153 13.14 12.84 11.49
CA ASN A 153 12.95 12.01 10.32
C ASN A 153 13.45 12.67 9.02
N ARG A 154 13.91 13.92 9.08
CA ARG A 154 14.55 14.66 8.00
C ARG A 154 16.05 14.84 8.31
N PRO A 155 16.85 13.74 8.29
CA PRO A 155 18.27 13.82 8.58
C PRO A 155 18.99 14.64 7.51
N PRO A 156 20.06 15.37 7.89
CA PRO A 156 20.91 16.05 6.92
C PRO A 156 21.63 15.05 6.00
N LEU A 157 21.96 15.49 4.80
CA LEU A 157 22.73 14.72 3.83
C LEU A 157 24.05 15.45 3.55
N SER A 158 25.18 14.75 3.73
CA SER A 158 26.51 15.33 3.50
C SER A 158 26.88 15.33 2.02
N MET A 159 27.64 16.33 1.58
CA MET A 159 28.16 16.41 0.21
C MET A 159 28.84 15.11 -0.24
N ARG A 160 29.57 14.42 0.65
CA ARG A 160 30.21 13.12 0.33
C ARG A 160 29.25 12.03 -0.10
N ARG A 161 28.11 11.95 0.57
CA ARG A 161 27.09 10.96 0.20
C ARG A 161 26.39 11.39 -1.08
N LEU A 162 26.23 12.69 -1.27
CA LEU A 162 25.59 13.25 -2.45
C LEU A 162 26.39 12.91 -3.71
N VAL A 163 27.70 13.19 -3.72
CA VAL A 163 28.62 12.84 -4.82
C VAL A 163 28.50 11.36 -5.17
N ARG A 164 28.61 10.48 -4.16
CA ARG A 164 28.48 9.01 -4.35
C ARG A 164 27.17 8.57 -4.99
N PHE A 165 26.07 9.25 -4.68
CA PHE A 165 24.77 8.91 -5.27
C PHE A 165 24.58 9.49 -6.68
N MET A 166 25.37 10.49 -7.04
CA MET A 166 25.36 11.13 -8.35
C MET A 166 26.42 10.59 -9.32
N GLU A 167 27.32 9.72 -8.86
CA GLU A 167 28.20 8.94 -9.73
C GLU A 167 27.37 8.21 -10.81
N GLY A 168 27.70 8.46 -12.08
CA GLY A 168 26.98 7.92 -13.25
C GLY A 168 25.62 8.58 -13.57
N LYS A 169 25.22 9.64 -12.85
CA LYS A 169 23.89 10.28 -12.95
C LYS A 169 23.98 11.81 -13.03
N GLY A 170 24.86 12.33 -13.89
CA GLY A 170 25.12 13.76 -14.02
C GLY A 170 23.94 14.60 -14.52
N ASP A 171 23.08 14.02 -15.37
CA ASP A 171 21.95 14.75 -15.97
C ASP A 171 20.77 14.96 -15.02
N GLN A 172 20.79 14.31 -13.85
CA GLN A 172 19.64 14.24 -12.97
C GLN A 172 19.72 15.28 -11.84
N ILE A 173 18.55 15.79 -11.44
CA ILE A 173 18.45 16.68 -10.27
C ILE A 173 18.33 15.84 -9.01
N ALA A 174 19.27 16.00 -8.08
CA ALA A 174 19.19 15.37 -6.77
C ALA A 174 18.22 16.13 -5.85
N VAL A 175 17.12 15.50 -5.45
CA VAL A 175 16.07 16.10 -4.61
C VAL A 175 16.14 15.55 -3.20
N ILE A 176 16.31 16.44 -2.21
CA ILE A 176 16.54 16.07 -0.81
C ILE A 176 15.56 16.85 0.08
N VAL A 177 14.64 16.12 0.72
CA VAL A 177 13.71 16.70 1.71
C VAL A 177 14.40 16.79 3.08
N GLY A 178 15.39 17.66 3.18
CA GLY A 178 16.24 17.84 4.35
C GLY A 178 17.27 18.96 4.14
N THR A 179 18.27 19.01 5.01
CA THR A 179 19.38 19.97 4.91
C THR A 179 20.59 19.32 4.24
N ILE A 180 21.29 20.06 3.39
CA ILE A 180 22.58 19.64 2.85
C ILE A 180 23.71 20.32 3.62
N THR A 181 24.64 19.49 4.10
CA THR A 181 25.77 19.92 4.91
C THR A 181 27.07 19.73 4.13
N ASP A 182 27.97 20.69 4.26
CA ASP A 182 29.31 20.60 3.71
C ASP A 182 30.13 19.47 4.36
N ASP A 183 31.11 18.95 3.63
CA ASP A 183 32.05 17.95 4.09
C ASP A 183 33.47 18.33 3.62
N LYS A 184 34.26 18.88 4.55
CA LYS A 184 35.65 19.32 4.31
C LYS A 184 36.59 18.20 3.89
N ARG A 185 36.21 16.94 4.10
CA ARG A 185 37.03 15.77 3.74
C ARG A 185 37.10 15.52 2.24
N ILE A 186 36.22 16.14 1.47
CA ILE A 186 36.27 16.12 0.02
C ILE A 186 36.95 17.40 -0.43
N TYR A 187 37.91 17.27 -1.33
CA TYR A 187 38.57 18.41 -1.94
C TYR A 187 37.74 18.92 -3.13
N GLU A 188 37.47 18.04 -4.09
CA GLU A 188 36.77 18.40 -5.34
C GLU A 188 35.30 18.00 -5.33
N VAL A 189 34.43 18.96 -5.66
CA VAL A 189 32.99 18.71 -5.81
C VAL A 189 32.66 18.75 -7.29
N PRO A 190 32.06 17.69 -7.87
CA PRO A 190 31.64 17.71 -9.26
C PRO A 190 30.43 18.64 -9.45
N ALA A 191 30.31 19.23 -10.64
CA ALA A 191 29.16 20.04 -11.01
C ALA A 191 27.86 19.20 -10.93
N MET A 192 26.88 19.67 -10.16
CA MET A 192 25.64 18.96 -9.91
C MET A 192 24.46 19.89 -9.66
N LYS A 193 23.25 19.44 -10.02
CA LYS A 193 22.00 20.15 -9.74
C LYS A 193 21.32 19.53 -8.54
N VAL A 194 21.11 20.31 -7.49
CA VAL A 194 20.61 19.82 -6.22
C VAL A 194 19.45 20.68 -5.73
N ALA A 195 18.32 20.04 -5.41
CA ALA A 195 17.17 20.67 -4.79
C ALA A 195 17.04 20.24 -3.33
N ALA A 196 16.94 21.19 -2.40
CA ALA A 196 16.77 20.87 -0.98
C ALA A 196 15.96 21.89 -0.20
N LEU A 197 15.55 21.53 1.03
CA LEU A 197 14.83 22.46 1.90
C LEU A 197 15.75 23.55 2.42
N ARG A 198 16.99 23.18 2.78
CA ARG A 198 18.00 24.09 3.31
C ARG A 198 19.38 23.67 2.84
N PHE A 199 20.21 24.65 2.52
CA PHE A 199 21.64 24.48 2.30
C PHE A 199 22.38 25.18 3.41
N THR A 200 23.45 24.56 3.90
CA THR A 200 24.47 25.31 4.65
C THR A 200 25.17 26.29 3.69
N GLU A 201 25.55 27.47 4.17
CA GLU A 201 26.17 28.52 3.35
C GLU A 201 27.45 28.02 2.68
N THR A 202 28.27 27.28 3.44
CA THR A 202 29.50 26.65 2.93
C THR A 202 29.21 25.63 1.83
N ALA A 203 28.19 24.77 2.01
CA ALA A 203 27.82 23.81 0.97
C ALA A 203 27.29 24.51 -0.30
N ARG A 204 26.49 25.57 -0.12
CA ARG A 204 25.95 26.36 -1.23
C ARG A 204 27.09 27.00 -2.03
N ALA A 205 28.03 27.66 -1.36
CA ALA A 205 29.18 28.29 -2.00
C ALA A 205 30.01 27.27 -2.79
N ARG A 206 30.29 26.10 -2.21
CA ARG A 206 31.06 25.04 -2.90
C ARG A 206 30.35 24.47 -4.12
N ILE A 207 29.03 24.26 -4.06
CA ILE A 207 28.27 23.77 -5.21
C ILE A 207 28.28 24.81 -6.34
N ILE A 208 28.07 26.09 -6.03
CA ILE A 208 28.06 27.17 -7.02
C ILE A 208 29.44 27.35 -7.64
N ASN A 209 30.50 27.34 -6.83
CA ASN A 209 31.88 27.47 -7.30
C ASN A 209 32.31 26.28 -8.18
N ALA A 210 31.76 25.09 -7.93
CA ALA A 210 31.94 23.91 -8.79
C ALA A 210 31.12 23.97 -10.10
N GLY A 211 30.39 25.06 -10.37
CA GLY A 211 29.51 25.18 -11.54
C GLY A 211 28.19 24.42 -11.41
N GLY A 212 27.82 24.03 -10.19
CA GLY A 212 26.53 23.38 -9.89
C GLY A 212 25.40 24.37 -9.61
N GLU A 213 24.18 23.86 -9.54
CA GLU A 213 22.97 24.65 -9.27
C GLU A 213 22.32 24.22 -7.95
N CYS A 214 22.10 25.17 -7.04
CA CYS A 214 21.28 24.97 -5.84
C CYS A 214 19.85 25.44 -6.08
N LEU A 215 18.88 24.52 -6.00
CA LEU A 215 17.48 24.75 -6.28
C LEU A 215 16.62 24.69 -5.01
N THR A 216 15.57 25.50 -5.01
CA THR A 216 14.49 25.42 -4.02
C THR A 216 13.35 24.50 -4.52
N PHE A 217 12.44 24.13 -3.63
CA PHE A 217 11.34 23.21 -3.96
C PHE A 217 10.26 23.87 -4.85
N ASP A 218 10.07 25.17 -4.75
CA ASP A 218 9.26 25.99 -5.65
C ASP A 218 9.86 26.05 -7.06
N GLN A 219 11.17 26.33 -7.18
CA GLN A 219 11.87 26.29 -8.47
C GLN A 219 11.84 24.90 -9.11
N LEU A 220 11.99 23.84 -8.30
CA LEU A 220 11.88 22.46 -8.77
C LEU A 220 10.49 22.17 -9.35
N ALA A 221 9.44 22.63 -8.69
CA ALA A 221 8.06 22.44 -9.12
C ALA A 221 7.76 23.16 -10.45
N LEU A 222 8.35 24.33 -10.69
CA LEU A 222 8.24 25.04 -11.97
C LEU A 222 8.94 24.30 -13.10
N ARG A 223 10.15 23.78 -12.86
CA ARG A 223 10.94 23.08 -13.88
C ARG A 223 10.34 21.73 -14.26
N ALA A 224 9.91 20.96 -13.26
CA ALA A 224 9.53 19.57 -13.47
C ALA A 224 8.41 19.15 -12.50
N PRO A 225 7.15 19.48 -12.85
CA PRO A 225 5.98 19.24 -11.99
C PRO A 225 5.59 17.76 -11.89
N LEU A 226 5.99 16.92 -12.85
CA LEU A 226 5.59 15.51 -12.89
C LEU A 226 6.57 14.57 -12.17
N GLY A 227 7.85 14.96 -12.01
CA GLY A 227 8.88 14.11 -11.42
C GLY A 227 9.09 12.80 -12.18
N GLN A 228 9.17 12.87 -13.51
CA GLN A 228 9.27 11.69 -14.38
C GLN A 228 10.64 11.00 -14.19
N ASN A 229 10.62 9.65 -14.18
CA ASN A 229 11.76 8.72 -14.10
C ASN A 229 12.46 8.52 -12.72
N THR A 230 11.75 8.67 -11.59
CA THR A 230 12.21 8.13 -10.28
C THR A 230 11.71 6.74 -9.93
N ASP A 231 10.67 6.26 -10.61
CA ASP A 231 10.06 4.97 -10.34
C ASP A 231 10.35 4.01 -11.48
N ASN A 232 11.11 2.96 -11.21
CA ASN A 232 11.31 1.81 -12.09
C ASN A 232 10.01 0.98 -12.27
N ARG A 233 8.82 1.61 -12.22
CA ARG A 233 7.50 0.96 -12.34
C ARG A 233 6.54 1.65 -13.30
N CYS A 234 6.97 2.67 -14.04
CA CYS A 234 6.16 3.29 -15.08
C CYS A 234 6.69 2.94 -16.47
N THR A 235 6.84 1.64 -16.74
CA THR A 235 6.70 1.15 -18.11
C THR A 235 5.21 1.11 -18.44
N SER A 236 4.87 1.50 -19.67
CA SER A 236 3.56 1.46 -20.32
C SER A 236 2.47 2.41 -19.82
N TYR A 237 2.38 3.57 -20.47
CA TYR A 237 1.15 3.96 -21.18
C TYR A 237 1.55 4.65 -22.51
N PRO A 238 1.56 3.92 -23.64
CA PRO A 238 1.71 4.53 -24.95
C PRO A 238 0.31 4.85 -25.50
N LEU A 239 -0.40 5.83 -24.95
CA LEU A 239 -1.68 6.27 -25.53
C LEU A 239 -1.93 7.75 -25.25
N LEU A 240 -1.12 8.61 -25.86
CA LEU A 240 -1.60 9.76 -26.65
C LEU A 240 -0.37 10.42 -27.27
N GLY A 241 -0.27 10.37 -28.60
CA GLY A 241 0.77 11.05 -29.37
C GLY A 241 0.64 12.56 -29.25
N ILE A 242 1.21 13.12 -28.18
CA ILE A 242 1.69 14.50 -28.17
C ILE A 242 3.17 14.41 -27.87
N LEU A 243 3.95 14.51 -28.95
CA LEU A 243 5.40 14.57 -28.95
C LEU A 243 5.84 15.91 -28.36
N ILE A 244 5.66 16.11 -27.05
CA ILE A 244 6.46 17.10 -26.35
C ILE A 244 7.81 16.42 -26.14
N LYS A 245 8.79 16.69 -27.01
CA LYS A 245 10.21 16.49 -26.70
C LYS A 245 10.59 17.46 -25.58
N ALA A 246 9.98 17.31 -24.41
CA ALA A 246 10.47 17.92 -23.20
C ALA A 246 11.75 17.18 -22.88
N LYS A 247 12.89 17.88 -22.98
CA LYS A 247 14.17 17.46 -22.43
C LYS A 247 13.91 16.82 -21.06
N GLU A 248 13.94 15.49 -20.98
CA GLU A 248 13.44 14.78 -19.81
C GLU A 248 14.30 15.14 -18.60
N ILE A 249 13.77 16.01 -17.73
CA ILE A 249 14.44 16.36 -16.49
C ILE A 249 14.28 15.17 -15.53
N LYS A 250 15.30 14.33 -15.50
CA LYS A 250 15.38 13.18 -14.59
C LYS A 250 15.66 13.67 -13.17
N GLN A 251 14.99 13.08 -12.20
CA GLN A 251 15.13 13.46 -10.79
C GLN A 251 15.49 12.23 -9.96
N ILE A 252 16.14 12.44 -8.82
CA ILE A 252 16.41 11.36 -7.86
C ILE A 252 16.04 11.83 -6.47
N LEU A 253 15.16 11.08 -5.80
CA LEU A 253 14.79 11.37 -4.43
C LEU A 253 15.78 10.74 -3.44
N LEU A 254 16.68 11.53 -2.88
CA LEU A 254 17.66 11.07 -1.91
C LEU A 254 17.18 11.31 -0.47
N ARG A 255 17.76 10.59 0.48
CA ARG A 255 17.51 10.76 1.93
C ARG A 255 18.78 10.53 2.72
N GLY A 256 19.02 11.38 3.72
CA GLY A 256 20.11 11.16 4.68
C GLY A 256 19.91 9.92 5.56
N PRO A 257 20.96 9.44 6.23
CA PRO A 257 20.89 8.29 7.13
C PRO A 257 20.07 8.62 8.38
N LYS A 258 18.92 7.95 8.55
CA LYS A 258 18.06 8.14 9.72
C LYS A 258 18.64 7.52 11.00
N ASN A 259 19.23 6.33 10.87
CA ASN A 259 19.65 5.50 12.02
C ASN A 259 21.08 5.79 12.51
N ALA A 260 21.78 6.73 11.88
CA ALA A 260 23.16 7.09 12.27
C ALA A 260 23.24 8.01 13.50
N ARG A 261 22.09 8.39 14.08
CA ARG A 261 22.02 9.30 15.23
C ARG A 261 22.44 8.60 16.52
N GLU A 262 23.00 9.35 17.45
CA GLU A 262 23.44 8.81 18.75
C GLU A 262 22.30 8.16 19.54
N ALA A 263 21.11 8.79 19.60
CA ALA A 263 19.96 8.21 20.27
C ALA A 263 19.60 6.79 19.78
N VAL A 264 19.77 6.53 18.48
CA VAL A 264 19.45 5.21 17.90
C VAL A 264 20.41 4.13 18.36
N LYS A 265 21.64 4.49 18.77
CA LYS A 265 22.61 3.53 19.31
C LYS A 265 22.17 2.95 20.66
N HIS A 266 21.28 3.64 21.37
CA HIS A 266 20.74 3.19 22.65
C HIS A 266 19.43 2.41 22.51
N PHE A 267 18.93 2.23 21.28
CA PHE A 267 17.71 1.48 21.02
C PHE A 267 18.03 0.04 20.61
N GLY A 268 17.04 -0.84 20.76
CA GLY A 268 17.16 -2.27 20.44
C GLY A 268 17.17 -3.13 21.69
N PRO A 269 17.70 -4.36 21.62
CA PRO A 269 17.84 -5.24 22.76
C PRO A 269 18.57 -4.57 23.91
N ALA A 270 18.19 -4.88 25.15
CA ALA A 270 18.80 -4.27 26.32
C ALA A 270 20.32 -4.52 26.36
N PRO A 271 21.13 -3.55 26.83
CA PRO A 271 22.57 -3.71 26.89
C PRO A 271 22.94 -4.82 27.88
N GLY A 272 23.63 -5.86 27.40
CA GLY A 272 23.93 -7.05 28.22
C GLY A 272 23.01 -8.24 27.96
N VAL A 273 22.21 -8.21 26.90
CA VAL A 273 21.63 -9.40 26.26
C VAL A 273 22.65 -9.97 25.25
N PRO A 274 22.81 -11.30 25.13
CA PRO A 274 23.71 -11.89 24.14
C PRO A 274 23.44 -11.33 22.73
N HIS A 275 24.52 -10.98 22.03
CA HIS A 275 24.47 -10.41 20.67
C HIS A 275 23.82 -9.01 20.57
N SER A 276 23.65 -8.32 21.70
CA SER A 276 23.25 -6.91 21.72
C SER A 276 24.43 -5.98 21.40
N ASN A 277 24.24 -5.07 20.45
CA ASN A 277 25.19 -4.00 20.12
C ASN A 277 24.74 -2.63 20.66
N THR A 278 23.78 -2.63 21.59
CA THR A 278 23.16 -1.43 22.14
C THR A 278 24.11 -0.72 23.09
N LYS A 279 24.32 0.58 22.87
CA LYS A 279 25.15 1.43 23.72
C LYS A 279 24.42 1.64 25.07
N PRO A 280 25.05 1.36 26.23
CA PRO A 280 24.44 1.65 27.52
C PRO A 280 24.40 3.17 27.80
N TYR A 281 23.45 3.60 28.63
CA TYR A 281 23.41 4.97 29.15
C TYR A 281 24.35 5.06 30.36
N VAL A 282 25.53 5.64 30.13
CA VAL A 282 26.57 5.78 31.15
C VAL A 282 26.81 7.26 31.43
N SER A 283 27.01 7.62 32.69
CA SER A 283 27.29 9.00 33.11
C SER A 283 28.56 9.56 32.46
N SER A 284 29.64 8.78 32.41
CA SER A 284 30.90 9.18 31.80
C SER A 284 31.63 8.01 31.14
N LYS A 285 32.55 8.34 30.22
CA LYS A 285 33.43 7.35 29.60
C LYS A 285 34.62 7.10 30.52
N GLY A 286 34.92 5.84 30.83
CA GLY A 286 36.14 5.52 31.59
C GLY A 286 36.26 4.03 31.90
N ARG A 287 37.39 3.64 32.52
CA ARG A 287 37.60 2.26 33.00
C ARG A 287 36.67 1.91 34.18
N LYS A 288 36.34 2.91 35.01
CA LYS A 288 35.57 2.76 36.25
C LYS A 288 34.05 2.62 36.03
N PHE A 289 33.54 2.99 34.85
CA PHE A 289 32.10 3.03 34.57
C PHE A 289 31.67 1.90 33.64
N GLU A 290 30.82 0.99 34.14
CA GLU A 290 30.13 -0.08 33.38
C GLU A 290 31.01 -0.95 32.45
N LYS A 291 32.26 -1.19 32.85
CA LYS A 291 33.22 -2.03 32.09
C LYS A 291 33.70 -3.29 32.82
N ALA A 292 33.12 -3.64 33.98
CA ALA A 292 33.56 -4.76 34.81
C ALA A 292 32.76 -6.04 34.52
N ARG A 293 31.80 -6.38 35.38
CA ARG A 293 30.95 -7.58 35.25
C ARG A 293 30.08 -7.50 33.99
N GLY A 294 29.90 -8.61 33.28
CA GLY A 294 29.07 -8.69 32.06
C GLY A 294 29.73 -8.14 30.79
N ARG A 295 30.95 -7.58 30.88
CA ARG A 295 31.73 -7.07 29.74
C ARG A 295 33.05 -7.79 29.50
N ARG A 296 33.53 -8.55 30.49
CA ARG A 296 34.82 -9.26 30.43
C ARG A 296 34.69 -10.66 31.02
N ASN A 297 35.35 -11.63 30.39
CA ASN A 297 35.37 -13.02 30.87
C ASN A 297 35.95 -13.12 32.29
N SER A 298 36.93 -12.28 32.62
CA SER A 298 37.63 -12.30 33.92
C SER A 298 36.80 -11.80 35.11
N LYS A 299 35.59 -11.27 34.89
CA LYS A 299 34.72 -10.71 35.94
C LYS A 299 33.33 -11.34 35.86
N GLY A 300 33.27 -12.65 36.13
CA GLY A 300 32.04 -13.44 36.22
C GLY A 300 31.60 -14.01 34.88
N PHE A 301 31.15 -13.15 33.96
CA PHE A 301 30.73 -13.56 32.62
C PHE A 301 30.85 -12.39 31.63
N LYS A 302 30.81 -12.71 30.34
CA LYS A 302 30.78 -11.74 29.24
C LYS A 302 29.57 -11.98 28.37
N VAL A 303 28.93 -10.87 28.00
CA VAL A 303 27.82 -10.83 27.05
C VAL A 303 28.23 -10.12 25.77
#